data_AF-A0A7V0TQ75-F1
#
_entry.id   AF-A0A7V0TQ75-F1
#
_cell.length_a   1.000
_cell.length_b   1.000
_cell.length_c   1.000
_cell.angle_alpha   90.00
_cell.angle_beta   90.00
_cell.angle_gamma   90.00
#
_symmetry.space_group_name_H-M   'P 1'
#
loop_
_entity.id
_entity.type
_entity.pdbx_description
1 polymer ?
#
loop_
_entity_poly.entity_id
_entity_poly.type
_entity_poly.pdbx_seq_one_letter_code
_entity_poly.pdbx_strand_id
1 'polypeptide(L)'
;MKSFPKSLVLFPVMLILFAAGSCMRKDSPTTDFSFAFLTDIHVQPEKNAAEGFKKAIDRVNSLQPDFVIMGGDMIMDALNQQESRVDSLYSLYDSLSALIQVPVYNTIGNHEIFGYHPGKAGLILLILFMGKKCTSKG
;
A
#
# COMPACT_ATOMS: atom_id res chain seq x y z
N MET A 1 1.66 -43.36 70.58
CA MET A 1 1.06 -42.62 69.45
C MET A 1 2.13 -42.47 68.38
N LYS A 2 1.95 -43.07 67.18
CA LYS A 2 2.97 -43.07 66.12
C LYS A 2 2.90 -41.75 65.34
N SER A 3 4.02 -41.03 65.30
CA SER A 3 4.19 -39.75 64.59
C SER A 3 4.15 -39.97 63.07
N PHE A 4 3.26 -39.27 62.39
CA PHE A 4 3.16 -39.30 60.92
C PHE A 4 4.28 -38.45 60.29
N PRO A 5 5.01 -38.96 59.28
CA PRO A 5 6.09 -38.22 58.66
C PRO A 5 5.54 -37.06 57.82
N LYS A 6 6.05 -35.85 58.09
CA LYS A 6 5.67 -34.59 57.42
C LYS A 6 5.95 -34.59 55.90
N SER A 7 6.75 -35.53 55.40
CA SER A 7 7.04 -35.70 53.96
C SER A 7 5.86 -36.22 53.15
N LEU A 8 4.85 -36.83 53.78
CA LEU A 8 3.70 -37.42 53.10
C LEU A 8 2.67 -36.37 52.63
N VAL A 9 2.73 -35.14 53.18
CA VAL A 9 1.81 -34.03 52.85
C VAL A 9 2.40 -33.12 51.77
N LEU A 10 3.71 -33.19 51.49
CA LEU A 10 4.37 -32.34 50.51
C LEU A 10 4.15 -32.79 49.05
N PHE A 11 3.95 -34.09 48.84
CA PHE A 11 3.82 -34.71 47.51
C PHE A 11 2.52 -34.33 46.76
N PRO A 12 1.33 -34.29 47.41
CA PRO A 12 0.09 -33.91 46.73
C PRO A 12 0.05 -32.43 46.33
N VAL A 13 0.66 -31.55 47.14
CA VAL A 13 0.66 -30.09 46.91
C VAL A 13 1.49 -29.72 45.68
N MET A 14 2.61 -30.40 45.47
CA MET A 14 3.46 -30.20 44.29
C MET A 14 2.80 -30.70 42.98
N LEU A 15 1.97 -31.75 43.06
CA LEU A 15 1.24 -32.29 41.91
C LEU A 15 0.06 -31.39 41.49
N ILE A 16 -0.62 -30.76 42.45
CA ILE A 16 -1.71 -29.80 42.19
C ILE A 16 -1.18 -28.51 41.54
N LEU A 17 0.02 -28.07 41.89
CA LEU A 17 0.66 -26.90 41.27
C LEU A 17 1.14 -27.17 39.83
N PHE A 18 1.50 -28.41 39.48
CA PHE A 18 1.92 -28.78 38.12
C PHE A 18 0.74 -28.92 37.14
N ALA A 19 -0.44 -29.34 37.61
CA ALA A 19 -1.61 -29.54 36.75
C ALA A 19 -2.28 -28.22 36.29
N ALA A 20 -2.08 -27.11 37.01
CA ALA A 20 -2.67 -25.82 36.68
C ALA A 20 -1.94 -25.06 35.54
N GLY A 21 -0.75 -25.52 35.11
CA GLY A 21 0.07 -24.81 34.11
C GLY A 21 -0.23 -25.10 32.64
N SER A 22 -1.10 -26.07 32.33
CA SER A 22 -1.21 -26.63 30.96
C SER A 22 -2.36 -26.09 30.10
N CYS A 23 -3.03 -25.00 30.48
CA CYS A 23 -4.05 -24.38 29.62
C CYS A 23 -4.00 -22.85 29.65
N MET A 24 -2.85 -22.28 29.29
CA MET A 24 -2.84 -20.95 28.69
C MET A 24 -2.54 -21.13 27.20
N ARG A 25 -3.60 -21.21 26.38
CA ARG A 25 -3.43 -20.96 24.95
C ARG A 25 -2.91 -19.54 24.83
N LYS A 26 -1.68 -19.42 24.35
CA LYS A 26 -1.10 -18.14 23.96
C LYS A 26 -1.81 -17.77 22.66
N ASP A 27 -2.95 -17.10 22.77
CA ASP A 27 -3.52 -16.39 21.62
C ASP A 27 -2.47 -15.35 21.25
N SER A 28 -1.65 -15.67 20.25
CA SER A 28 -0.78 -14.68 19.64
C SER A 28 -1.71 -13.58 19.13
N PRO A 29 -1.47 -12.29 19.46
CA PRO A 29 -2.25 -11.22 18.88
C PRO A 29 -2.19 -11.40 17.36
N THR A 30 -3.31 -11.73 16.73
CA THR A 30 -3.40 -11.65 15.28
C THR A 30 -3.34 -10.16 14.98
N THR A 31 -2.21 -9.69 14.50
CA THR A 31 -2.13 -8.34 13.94
C THR A 31 -2.97 -8.38 12.68
N ASP A 32 -4.17 -7.81 12.75
CA ASP A 32 -5.01 -7.64 11.58
C ASP A 32 -4.23 -6.87 10.52
N PHE A 33 -4.30 -7.35 9.29
CA PHE A 33 -3.60 -6.78 8.14
C PHE A 33 -4.63 -6.20 7.17
N SER A 34 -4.36 -5.01 6.65
CA SER A 34 -5.26 -4.29 5.76
C SER A 34 -4.51 -3.50 4.70
N PHE A 35 -5.10 -3.36 3.52
CA PHE A 35 -4.57 -2.51 2.46
C PHE A 35 -5.73 -1.78 1.78
N ALA A 36 -5.45 -0.62 1.18
CA ALA A 36 -6.38 0.06 0.31
C ALA A 36 -6.03 -0.21 -1.16
N PHE A 37 -7.05 -0.47 -1.98
CA PHE A 37 -6.92 -0.58 -3.43
C PHE A 37 -7.63 0.59 -4.09
N LEU A 38 -6.89 1.39 -4.85
CA LEU A 38 -7.36 2.56 -5.57
C LEU A 38 -7.05 2.35 -7.06
N THR A 39 -7.86 2.87 -7.97
CA THR A 39 -7.67 2.71 -9.42
C THR A 39 -8.38 3.83 -10.16
N ASP A 40 -8.01 4.04 -11.43
CA ASP A 40 -8.73 4.93 -12.35
C ASP A 40 -8.90 6.35 -11.75
N ILE A 41 -7.83 6.86 -11.13
CA ILE A 41 -7.84 8.20 -10.54
C ILE A 41 -7.94 9.27 -11.62
N HIS A 42 -7.34 9.00 -12.80
CA HIS A 42 -7.30 9.90 -13.96
C HIS A 42 -7.02 11.36 -13.55
N VAL A 43 -5.96 11.56 -12.76
CA VAL A 43 -5.67 12.88 -12.23
C VAL A 43 -5.31 13.84 -13.36
N GLN A 44 -5.85 15.04 -13.26
CA GLN A 44 -5.60 16.15 -14.15
C GLN A 44 -5.97 17.48 -13.45
N PRO A 45 -5.41 18.62 -13.89
CA PRO A 45 -5.76 19.93 -13.33
C PRO A 45 -7.25 20.28 -13.49
N GLU A 46 -7.89 19.76 -14.53
CA GLU A 46 -9.27 20.09 -14.89
C GLU A 46 -10.27 19.13 -14.20
N LYS A 47 -11.56 19.46 -14.22
CA LYS A 47 -12.67 18.62 -13.72
C LYS A 47 -12.59 18.22 -12.24
N ASN A 48 -11.85 18.98 -11.42
CA ASN A 48 -11.70 18.75 -9.98
C ASN A 48 -11.12 17.37 -9.62
N ALA A 49 -10.39 16.71 -10.52
CA ALA A 49 -9.83 15.39 -10.27
C ALA A 49 -8.87 15.40 -9.06
N ALA A 50 -8.04 16.45 -8.94
CA ALA A 50 -7.17 16.64 -7.78
C ALA A 50 -7.94 16.77 -6.45
N GLU A 51 -9.10 17.45 -6.45
CA GLU A 51 -9.93 17.59 -5.25
C GLU A 51 -10.59 16.25 -4.88
N GLY A 52 -11.12 15.52 -5.86
CA GLY A 52 -11.67 14.19 -5.67
C GLY A 52 -10.65 13.21 -5.11
N PHE A 53 -9.43 13.22 -5.67
CA PHE A 53 -8.34 12.37 -5.21
C PHE A 53 -7.91 12.74 -3.78
N LYS A 54 -7.82 14.03 -3.43
CA LYS A 54 -7.55 14.45 -2.04
C LYS A 54 -8.57 13.90 -1.04
N LYS A 55 -9.86 13.93 -1.37
CA LYS A 55 -10.90 13.34 -0.50
C LYS A 55 -10.72 11.82 -0.32
N ALA A 56 -10.31 11.12 -1.39
CA ALA A 56 -9.97 9.70 -1.30
C ALA A 56 -8.73 9.46 -0.42
N ILE A 57 -7.69 10.29 -0.57
CA ILE A 57 -6.47 10.25 0.26
C ILE A 57 -6.80 10.49 1.74
N ASP A 58 -7.61 11.51 2.06
CA ASP A 58 -8.04 11.80 3.42
C ASP A 58 -8.75 10.58 4.04
N ARG A 59 -9.60 9.91 3.24
CA ARG A 59 -10.28 8.69 3.68
C ARG A 59 -9.29 7.54 3.91
N VAL A 60 -8.36 7.30 3.00
CA VAL A 60 -7.32 6.27 3.15
C VAL A 60 -6.49 6.50 4.39
N ASN A 61 -6.02 7.74 4.60
CA ASN A 61 -5.24 8.11 5.78
C ASN A 61 -6.03 7.89 7.08
N SER A 62 -7.34 8.17 7.08
CA SER A 62 -8.21 7.90 8.25
C SER A 62 -8.39 6.41 8.56
N LEU A 63 -8.24 5.54 7.56
CA LEU A 63 -8.37 4.09 7.71
C LEU A 63 -7.09 3.43 8.22
N GLN A 64 -5.94 4.11 8.09
CA GLN A 64 -4.62 3.63 8.49
C GLN A 64 -4.31 2.20 7.97
N PRO A 65 -4.48 1.91 6.66
CA PRO A 65 -4.09 0.62 6.12
C PRO A 65 -2.57 0.43 6.18
N ASP A 66 -2.08 -0.79 6.10
CA ASP A 66 -0.63 -1.08 6.10
C ASP A 66 0.07 -0.53 4.83
N PHE A 67 -0.64 -0.48 3.71
CA PHE A 67 -0.20 0.14 2.46
C PHE A 67 -1.37 0.39 1.48
N VAL A 68 -1.06 1.02 0.36
CA VAL A 68 -1.95 1.25 -0.78
C VAL A 68 -1.41 0.57 -2.04
N ILE A 69 -2.30 -0.04 -2.83
CA ILE A 69 -2.03 -0.46 -4.21
C ILE A 69 -2.84 0.45 -5.15
N MET A 70 -2.18 1.02 -6.16
CA MET A 70 -2.85 1.67 -7.28
C MET A 70 -2.96 0.68 -8.45
N GLY A 71 -4.17 0.51 -8.99
CA GLY A 71 -4.51 -0.46 -10.04
C GLY A 71 -4.17 -0.05 -11.47
N GLY A 72 -3.77 1.19 -11.70
CA GLY A 72 -3.53 1.75 -13.03
C GLY A 72 -4.35 3.01 -13.28
N ASP A 73 -4.11 3.66 -14.41
CA ASP A 73 -4.83 4.85 -14.88
C ASP A 73 -4.87 5.98 -13.83
N MET A 74 -3.69 6.28 -13.28
CA MET A 74 -3.51 7.30 -12.25
C MET A 74 -3.50 8.70 -12.84
N ILE A 75 -2.95 8.86 -14.06
CA ILE A 75 -2.98 10.13 -14.80
C ILE A 75 -4.04 10.07 -15.91
N MET A 76 -4.56 11.23 -16.32
CA MET A 76 -5.63 11.25 -17.33
C MET A 76 -5.24 10.62 -18.66
N ASP A 77 -4.08 10.95 -19.24
CA ASP A 77 -3.62 10.42 -20.53
C ASP A 77 -2.15 10.78 -20.78
N ALA A 78 -1.31 9.79 -21.09
CA ALA A 78 0.01 10.00 -21.68
C ALA A 78 0.08 9.56 -23.16
N LEU A 79 -0.84 8.71 -23.62
CA LEU A 79 -0.73 8.06 -24.92
C LEU A 79 -0.78 9.05 -26.08
N ASN A 80 -1.71 10.02 -26.00
CA ASN A 80 -1.95 10.98 -27.07
C ASN A 80 -1.58 12.41 -26.68
N GLN A 81 -0.57 12.58 -25.83
CA GLN A 81 -0.19 13.89 -25.29
C GLN A 81 1.23 14.32 -25.70
N GLN A 82 1.49 15.62 -25.57
CA GLN A 82 2.85 16.17 -25.67
C GLN A 82 3.62 15.92 -24.36
N GLU A 83 4.94 15.76 -24.45
CA GLU A 83 5.83 15.48 -23.29
C GLU A 83 5.59 16.44 -22.13
N SER A 84 5.48 17.75 -22.39
CA SER A 84 5.23 18.76 -21.36
C SER A 84 3.90 18.57 -20.62
N ARG A 85 2.86 18.06 -21.29
CA ARG A 85 1.59 17.72 -20.63
C ARG A 85 1.76 16.47 -19.77
N VAL A 86 2.44 15.44 -20.27
CA VAL A 86 2.69 14.21 -19.53
C VAL A 86 3.50 14.49 -18.26
N ASP A 87 4.57 15.28 -18.36
CA ASP A 87 5.35 15.74 -17.21
C ASP A 87 4.50 16.47 -16.18
N SER A 88 3.57 17.32 -16.64
CA SER A 88 2.67 18.06 -15.73
C SER A 88 1.69 17.12 -14.99
N LEU A 89 1.20 16.07 -15.67
CA LEU A 89 0.27 15.11 -15.10
C LEU A 89 0.97 14.22 -14.06
N TYR A 90 2.15 13.70 -14.37
CA TYR A 90 2.93 12.92 -13.40
C TYR A 90 3.40 13.77 -12.23
N SER A 91 3.82 15.03 -12.45
CA SER A 91 4.17 15.93 -11.35
C SER A 91 2.98 16.19 -10.42
N LEU A 92 1.77 16.35 -10.98
CA LEU A 92 0.55 16.49 -10.20
C LEU A 92 0.26 15.21 -9.41
N TYR A 93 0.31 14.05 -10.05
CA TYR A 93 0.11 12.76 -9.40
C TYR A 93 1.11 12.52 -8.25
N ASP A 94 2.39 12.74 -8.49
CA ASP A 94 3.46 12.58 -7.50
C ASP A 94 3.21 13.51 -6.30
N SER A 95 2.84 14.76 -6.55
CA SER A 95 2.55 15.73 -5.48
C SER A 95 1.36 15.34 -4.60
N LEU A 96 0.34 14.70 -5.19
CA LEU A 96 -0.87 14.29 -4.49
C LEU A 96 -0.69 12.95 -3.78
N SER A 97 -0.10 11.97 -4.45
CA SER A 97 0.14 10.64 -3.88
C SER A 97 1.13 10.68 -2.70
N ALA A 98 2.07 11.65 -2.69
CA ALA A 98 2.93 11.92 -1.54
C ALA A 98 2.19 12.33 -0.26
N LEU A 99 0.89 12.68 -0.34
CA LEU A 99 0.05 12.97 0.82
C LEU A 99 -0.49 11.70 1.51
N ILE A 100 -0.33 10.52 0.90
CA ILE A 100 -0.67 9.24 1.50
C ILE A 100 0.41 8.90 2.55
N GLN A 101 -0.02 8.62 3.77
CA GLN A 101 0.88 8.49 4.93
C GLN A 101 1.52 7.10 5.08
N VAL A 102 1.18 6.17 4.18
CA VAL A 102 1.62 4.78 4.17
C VAL A 102 2.21 4.43 2.80
N PRO A 103 2.98 3.34 2.67
CA PRO A 103 3.59 2.98 1.39
C PRO A 103 2.55 2.84 0.26
N VAL A 104 2.89 3.31 -0.93
CA VAL A 104 2.06 3.22 -2.13
C VAL A 104 2.79 2.41 -3.20
N TYR A 105 2.12 1.40 -3.75
CA TYR A 105 2.63 0.57 -4.83
C TYR A 105 1.78 0.76 -6.08
N ASN A 106 2.36 1.31 -7.15
CA ASN A 106 1.60 1.57 -8.37
C ASN A 106 1.75 0.44 -9.38
N THR A 107 0.66 0.09 -10.04
CA THR A 107 0.64 -0.64 -11.30
C THR A 107 0.36 0.30 -12.47
N ILE A 108 0.58 -0.18 -13.69
CA ILE A 108 0.46 0.58 -14.93
C ILE A 108 -0.86 0.21 -15.63
N GLY A 109 -1.66 1.20 -16.01
CA GLY A 109 -2.82 1.07 -16.87
C GLY A 109 -2.53 1.52 -18.31
N ASN A 110 -3.57 1.63 -19.13
CA ASN A 110 -3.40 2.03 -20.53
C ASN A 110 -3.13 3.53 -20.71
N HIS A 111 -3.42 4.36 -19.70
CA HIS A 111 -3.18 5.81 -19.75
C HIS A 111 -1.75 6.21 -19.40
N GLU A 112 -0.95 5.31 -18.83
CA GLU A 112 0.45 5.58 -18.46
C GLU A 112 1.46 5.43 -19.62
N ILE A 113 1.04 4.89 -20.77
CA ILE A 113 1.92 4.61 -21.92
C ILE A 113 2.19 5.91 -22.67
N PHE A 114 3.44 6.38 -22.70
CA PHE A 114 3.86 7.53 -23.52
C PHE A 114 4.61 7.07 -24.78
N GLY A 115 4.51 7.83 -25.87
CA GLY A 115 5.35 7.66 -27.07
C GLY A 115 4.89 6.58 -28.05
N TYR A 116 3.85 5.81 -27.75
CA TYR A 116 3.29 4.82 -28.67
C TYR A 116 2.45 5.48 -29.77
N HIS A 117 2.91 5.39 -31.02
CA HIS A 117 2.19 5.89 -32.20
C HIS A 117 2.01 4.76 -33.23
N PRO A 118 0.80 4.21 -33.42
CA PRO A 118 0.57 3.21 -34.46
C PRO A 118 0.86 3.82 -35.84
N GLY A 119 1.85 3.27 -36.56
CA GLY A 119 2.21 3.68 -37.92
C GLY A 119 3.47 4.54 -38.07
N LYS A 120 4.14 4.94 -36.98
CA LYS A 120 5.49 5.53 -37.04
C LYS A 120 6.50 4.53 -36.49
N ALA A 121 7.49 4.17 -37.31
CA ALA A 121 8.61 3.33 -36.90
C ALA A 121 9.48 4.10 -35.88
N GLY A 122 9.13 3.98 -34.62
CA GLY A 122 9.76 4.71 -33.53
C GLY A 122 9.00 4.44 -32.23
N LEU A 123 9.08 3.21 -31.74
CA LEU A 123 8.62 2.89 -30.40
C LEU A 123 9.63 3.48 -29.40
N ILE A 124 9.44 4.72 -28.98
CA ILE A 124 10.02 5.16 -27.71
C ILE A 124 9.07 4.62 -26.65
N LEU A 125 9.28 3.36 -26.27
CA LEU A 125 8.65 2.79 -25.09
C LEU A 125 9.30 3.44 -23.88
N LEU A 126 8.89 4.67 -23.58
CA LEU A 126 9.25 5.30 -22.34
C LEU A 126 8.35 4.67 -21.27
N ILE A 127 8.78 3.54 -20.73
CA ILE A 127 8.27 3.07 -19.43
C ILE A 127 8.76 4.13 -18.44
N LEU A 128 7.94 5.16 -18.23
CA LEU A 128 8.10 6.13 -17.16
C LEU A 128 7.94 5.36 -15.86
N PHE A 129 9.05 4.80 -15.37
CA PHE A 129 9.16 4.38 -13.98
C PHE A 129 9.11 5.67 -13.15
N MET A 130 7.91 5.96 -12.62
CA MET A 130 7.63 6.77 -11.43
C MET A 130 8.85 7.56 -10.92
N GLY A 131 9.09 8.74 -11.50
CA GLY A 131 10.06 9.70 -10.97
C GLY A 131 11.42 9.81 -11.69
N LYS A 132 11.68 9.10 -12.80
CA LYS A 132 12.84 9.42 -13.66
C LYS A 132 12.42 10.28 -14.83
N LYS A 133 12.87 11.55 -14.82
CA LYS A 133 12.65 12.54 -15.88
C LYS A 133 12.89 11.91 -17.26
N CYS A 134 11.95 12.16 -18.17
CA CYS A 134 12.22 12.07 -19.59
C CYS A 134 13.22 13.18 -19.93
N THR A 135 14.49 12.84 -20.13
CA THR A 135 15.39 13.73 -20.85
C THR A 135 15.79 12.98 -22.10
N SER A 136 15.13 13.29 -23.21
CA SER A 136 15.73 13.04 -24.51
C SER A 136 16.95 13.95 -24.61
N LYS A 137 18.13 13.41 -24.29
CA LYS A 137 19.36 14.02 -24.77
C LYS A 137 19.44 13.71 -26.26
N GLY A 138 19.09 14.71 -27.08
CA GLY A 138 19.60 14.82 -28.44
C GLY A 138 21.11 15.04 -28.43
#